data_AF-A0A2A2AZW2-F1
#
_entry.id   AF-A0A2A2AZW2-F1
#
_cell.length_a   1.000
_cell.length_b   1.000
_cell.length_c   1.000
_cell.angle_alpha   90.00
_cell.angle_beta   90.00
_cell.angle_gamma   90.00
#
_symmetry.space_group_name_H-M   'P 1'
#
loop_
_entity.id
_entity.type
_entity.pdbx_description
1 polymer ?
#
loop_
_entity_poly.entity_id
_entity_poly.type
_entity_poly.pdbx_seq_one_letter_code
_entity_poly.pdbx_strand_id
1 'polypeptide(L)'
;MTTTSPVQHAGLATEEDVASYLISNPEFFERFAEVLGTVQLASPHGGKTVSLHERQTIMLRDKIKGLEASIVEMMGYGSENAQIIEKAHAWTAAMLRERDGAKLPALLAQQLKELFAVPQVYLRLWDLAPAYADLPEVQRVVPESKQHIASLAKPYCGPRGSIEGLQSLAGEGSDLAEVQSIAILPLRAGAAQAQQITFGYLLLTSPESHRFTQDMGTDLLTRLAELASAAMQRLLPDETIGWIQHQERLARQQSGQAELPLE
;
A
#
# COMPACT_ATOMS: atom_id res chain seq x y z
N MET A 1 38.33 -22.08 64.05
CA MET A 1 38.86 -22.94 62.98
C MET A 1 37.89 -22.91 61.82
N THR A 2 38.23 -22.14 60.79
CA THR A 2 37.78 -22.33 59.41
C THR A 2 38.84 -21.66 58.56
N THR A 3 39.56 -22.50 57.83
CA THR A 3 40.61 -22.17 56.88
C THR A 3 40.01 -21.46 55.68
N THR A 4 40.61 -20.36 55.20
CA THR A 4 40.34 -19.88 53.85
C THR A 4 41.66 -19.52 53.21
N SER A 5 41.98 -20.30 52.19
CA SER A 5 43.26 -20.44 51.50
C SER A 5 43.74 -19.14 50.86
N PRO A 6 45.07 -18.98 50.67
CA PRO A 6 45.59 -17.93 49.81
C PRO A 6 45.13 -18.23 48.38
N VAL A 7 44.37 -17.31 47.79
CA VAL A 7 44.03 -17.38 46.36
C VAL A 7 45.34 -17.24 45.59
N GLN A 8 45.74 -18.31 44.91
CA GLN A 8 46.87 -18.32 43.98
C GLN A 8 46.60 -17.29 42.88
N HIS A 9 47.46 -16.27 42.79
CA HIS A 9 47.59 -15.45 41.60
C HIS A 9 48.25 -16.29 40.49
N ALA A 10 47.48 -17.16 39.86
CA ALA A 10 47.89 -17.88 38.66
C ALA A 10 47.16 -17.27 37.44
N GLY A 11 47.87 -16.39 36.72
CA GLY A 11 47.65 -16.20 35.29
C GLY A 11 46.51 -15.29 34.85
N LEU A 12 46.39 -14.07 35.40
CA LEU A 12 45.78 -12.96 34.64
C LEU A 12 46.92 -12.08 34.12
N ALA A 13 47.65 -12.59 33.13
CA ALA A 13 48.80 -11.89 32.57
C ALA A 13 48.43 -11.08 31.30
N THR A 14 47.30 -11.40 30.67
CA THR A 14 46.84 -10.77 29.42
C THR A 14 45.44 -10.18 29.54
N GLU A 15 45.12 -9.21 28.68
CA GLU A 15 43.80 -8.53 28.66
C GLU A 15 42.66 -9.50 28.32
N GLU A 16 42.90 -10.48 27.43
CA GLU A 16 41.93 -11.54 27.11
C GLU A 16 41.58 -12.43 28.31
N ASP A 17 42.54 -12.72 29.19
CA ASP A 17 42.29 -13.52 30.39
C ASP A 17 41.38 -12.78 31.37
N VAL A 18 41.61 -11.47 31.53
CA VAL A 18 40.78 -10.59 32.37
C VAL A 18 39.37 -10.49 31.80
N ALA A 19 39.23 -10.34 30.48
CA ALA A 19 37.92 -10.29 29.82
C ALA A 19 37.15 -11.61 30.00
N SER A 20 37.81 -12.75 29.78
CA SER A 20 37.21 -14.08 29.94
C SER A 20 36.77 -14.34 31.39
N TYR A 21 37.56 -13.90 32.36
CA TYR A 21 37.24 -13.99 33.78
C TYR A 21 36.00 -13.18 34.16
N LEU A 22 35.90 -11.93 33.70
CA LEU A 22 34.76 -11.04 33.96
C LEU A 22 33.46 -11.53 33.31
N ILE A 23 33.54 -12.12 32.11
CA ILE A 23 32.38 -12.71 31.43
C ILE A 23 31.88 -13.95 32.19
N SER A 24 32.80 -14.78 32.67
CA SER A 24 32.47 -16.04 33.34
C SER A 24 31.99 -15.86 34.79
N ASN A 25 32.20 -14.69 35.38
CA ASN A 25 31.88 -14.40 36.79
C ASN A 25 31.10 -13.07 36.93
N PRO A 26 29.84 -12.99 36.47
CA PRO A 26 29.05 -11.75 36.50
C PRO A 26 28.77 -11.24 37.94
N GLU A 27 28.73 -12.12 38.94
CA GLU A 27 28.57 -11.75 40.36
C GLU A 27 29.75 -10.94 40.93
N PHE A 28 30.91 -10.97 40.25
CA PHE A 28 32.04 -10.10 40.56
C PHE A 28 31.63 -8.62 40.56
N PHE A 29 30.73 -8.23 39.66
CA PHE A 29 30.26 -6.86 39.52
C PHE A 29 29.34 -6.42 40.67
N GLU A 30 28.59 -7.34 41.27
CA GLU A 30 27.76 -7.04 42.44
C GLU A 30 28.61 -6.91 43.71
N ARG A 31 29.62 -7.79 43.86
CA ARG A 31 30.50 -7.82 45.05
C ARG A 31 31.51 -6.67 45.10
N PHE A 32 31.90 -6.14 43.95
CA PHE A 32 32.86 -5.05 43.83
C PHE A 32 32.22 -3.81 43.17
N ALA A 33 30.95 -3.54 43.44
CA ALA A 33 30.21 -2.41 42.89
C ALA A 33 30.86 -1.04 43.19
N GLU A 34 31.49 -0.86 44.36
CA GLU A 34 32.27 0.34 44.68
C GLU A 34 33.52 0.50 43.80
N VAL A 35 34.14 -0.62 43.39
CA VAL A 35 35.32 -0.61 42.50
C VAL A 35 34.89 -0.31 41.06
N LEU A 36 33.72 -0.79 40.62
CA LEU A 36 33.16 -0.42 39.32
C LEU A 36 32.84 1.06 39.19
N GLY A 37 32.44 1.72 40.28
CA GLY A 37 32.26 3.16 40.34
C GLY A 37 33.57 3.95 40.09
N THR A 38 34.73 3.32 40.27
CA THR A 38 36.05 3.92 40.06
C THR A 38 36.72 3.48 38.75
N VAL A 39 36.28 2.39 38.13
CA VAL A 39 36.78 1.92 36.82
C VAL A 39 36.34 2.87 35.72
N GLN A 40 37.33 3.54 35.11
CA GLN A 40 37.06 4.52 34.07
C GLN A 40 37.20 3.96 32.66
N LEU A 41 36.08 3.73 31.97
CA LEU A 41 36.09 3.45 30.53
C LEU A 41 36.25 4.79 29.79
N ALA A 42 37.43 5.00 29.18
CA ALA A 42 37.68 6.18 28.36
C ALA A 42 36.80 6.13 27.10
N SER A 43 35.91 7.12 26.97
CA SER A 43 35.20 7.35 25.71
C SER A 43 36.19 7.84 24.64
N PRO A 44 36.13 7.34 23.39
CA PRO A 44 36.97 7.85 22.30
C PRO A 44 36.70 9.33 21.94
N HIS A 45 35.66 9.96 22.50
CA HIS A 45 35.34 11.39 22.30
C HIS A 45 35.28 12.18 23.62
N GLY A 46 36.36 12.14 24.41
CA GLY A 46 36.66 13.16 25.41
C GLY A 46 36.18 12.89 26.84
N GLY A 47 37.14 12.53 27.71
CA GLY A 47 37.32 13.14 29.04
C GLY A 47 36.30 12.93 30.16
N LYS A 48 35.23 12.15 29.98
CA LYS A 48 34.34 11.77 31.08
C LYS A 48 34.12 10.27 31.13
N THR A 49 34.33 9.74 32.32
CA THR A 49 34.01 8.39 32.71
C THR A 49 32.52 8.21 32.82
N VAL A 50 31.98 7.20 32.16
CA VAL A 50 30.53 6.94 32.11
C VAL A 50 30.32 5.52 32.63
N SER A 51 29.49 5.35 33.66
CA SER A 51 29.22 4.02 34.21
C SER A 51 28.45 3.15 33.21
N LEU A 52 28.54 1.82 33.33
CA LEU A 52 27.77 0.89 32.49
C LEU A 52 26.26 1.18 32.56
N HIS A 53 25.77 1.57 33.74
CA HIS A 53 24.39 2.00 33.98
C HIS A 53 24.01 3.25 33.17
N GLU A 54 24.92 4.22 33.08
CA GLU A 54 24.71 5.44 32.31
C GLU A 54 24.74 5.14 30.80
N ARG A 55 25.60 4.22 30.34
CA ARG A 55 25.57 3.71 28.96
C ARG A 55 24.28 2.96 28.62
N GLN A 56 23.77 2.11 29.52
CA GLN A 56 22.48 1.43 29.36
C GLN A 56 21.31 2.43 29.35
N THR A 57 21.37 3.47 30.18
CA THR A 57 20.35 4.54 30.21
C THR A 57 20.34 5.34 28.91
N ILE A 58 21.52 5.64 28.35
CA ILE A 58 21.65 6.30 27.04
C ILE A 58 21.04 5.42 25.95
N MET A 59 21.39 4.12 25.89
CA MET A 59 20.82 3.19 24.90
C MET A 59 19.29 3.07 25.01
N LEU A 60 18.74 3.01 26.22
CA LEU A 60 17.30 2.97 26.44
C LEU A 60 16.61 4.25 25.99
N ARG A 61 17.20 5.42 26.26
CA ARG A 61 16.68 6.71 25.78
C ARG A 61 16.70 6.79 24.26
N ASP A 62 17.75 6.32 23.61
CA ASP A 62 17.83 6.32 22.14
C ASP A 62 16.81 5.34 21.53
N LYS A 63 16.60 4.19 22.16
CA LYS A 63 15.55 3.23 21.76
C LYS A 63 14.15 3.80 21.94
N ILE A 64 13.88 4.49 23.06
CA ILE A 64 12.61 5.18 23.31
C ILE A 64 12.37 6.24 22.23
N LYS A 65 13.35 7.09 21.94
CA LYS A 65 13.25 8.09 20.86
C LYS A 65 12.96 7.47 19.51
N GLY A 66 13.63 6.36 19.17
CA GLY A 66 13.38 5.63 17.93
C GLY A 66 11.96 5.08 17.84
N LEU A 67 11.45 4.54 18.95
CA LEU A 67 10.06 4.06 19.04
C LEU A 67 9.05 5.20 18.97
N GLU A 68 9.29 6.31 19.66
CA GLU A 68 8.45 7.51 19.60
C GLU A 68 8.39 8.08 18.18
N ALA A 69 9.52 8.16 17.47
CA ALA A 69 9.57 8.58 16.08
C ALA A 69 8.76 7.64 15.17
N SER A 70 8.93 6.33 15.34
CA SER A 70 8.16 5.33 14.59
C SER A 70 6.65 5.40 14.89
N ILE A 71 6.26 5.67 16.14
CA ILE A 71 4.85 5.89 16.52
C ILE A 71 4.29 7.14 15.83
N VAL A 72 5.02 8.25 15.81
CA VAL A 72 4.60 9.47 15.11
C VAL A 72 4.43 9.21 13.62
N GLU A 73 5.35 8.49 13.00
CA GLU A 73 5.26 8.09 11.59
C GLU A 73 4.02 7.22 11.33
N MET A 74 3.79 6.19 12.17
CA MET A 74 2.60 5.34 12.10
C MET A 74 1.29 6.13 12.28
N MET A 75 1.25 7.10 13.19
CA MET A 75 0.09 7.99 13.35
C MET A 75 -0.14 8.83 12.10
N GLY A 76 0.94 9.29 11.45
CA GLY A 76 0.90 9.94 10.14
C GLY A 76 0.20 9.06 9.10
N TYR A 77 0.70 7.84 8.89
CA TYR A 77 0.07 6.87 7.98
C TYR A 77 -1.38 6.55 8.37
N GLY A 78 -1.69 6.46 9.67
CA GLY A 78 -3.04 6.24 10.17
C GLY A 78 -4.01 7.37 9.80
N SER A 79 -3.55 8.63 9.90
CA SER A 79 -4.34 9.80 9.50
C SER A 79 -4.58 9.84 7.99
N GLU A 80 -3.55 9.57 7.18
CA GLU A 80 -3.66 9.51 5.73
C GLU A 80 -4.63 8.41 5.28
N ASN A 81 -4.54 7.22 5.87
CA ASN A 81 -5.45 6.12 5.58
C ASN A 81 -6.90 6.45 5.95
N ALA A 82 -7.13 7.10 7.10
CA ALA A 82 -8.46 7.56 7.49
C ALA A 82 -9.04 8.55 6.47
N GLN A 83 -8.23 9.49 5.96
CA GLN A 83 -8.66 10.41 4.90
C GLN A 83 -8.98 9.68 3.59
N ILE A 84 -8.19 8.66 3.21
CA ILE A 84 -8.45 7.84 2.03
C ILE A 84 -9.79 7.11 2.15
N ILE A 85 -10.08 6.53 3.32
CA ILE A 85 -11.34 5.84 3.58
C ILE A 85 -12.53 6.82 3.47
N GLU A 86 -12.42 8.00 4.09
CA GLU A 86 -13.46 9.02 4.04
C GLU A 86 -13.74 9.48 2.60
N LYS A 87 -12.67 9.71 1.82
CA LYS A 87 -12.76 10.07 0.40
C LYS A 87 -13.43 8.97 -0.43
N ALA A 88 -13.04 7.71 -0.21
CA ALA A 88 -13.64 6.57 -0.92
C ALA A 88 -15.13 6.40 -0.56
N HIS A 89 -15.48 6.62 0.70
CA HIS A 89 -16.88 6.61 1.16
C HIS A 89 -17.68 7.74 0.50
N ALA A 90 -17.18 8.98 0.52
CA ALA A 90 -17.81 10.13 -0.11
C ALA A 90 -17.99 9.92 -1.63
N TRP A 91 -16.97 9.39 -2.30
CA TRP A 91 -17.01 9.06 -3.73
C TRP A 91 -18.07 8.01 -4.05
N THR A 92 -18.13 6.94 -3.26
CA THR A 92 -19.16 5.88 -3.39
C THR A 92 -20.56 6.46 -3.19
N ALA A 93 -20.75 7.27 -2.14
CA ALA A 93 -22.04 7.92 -1.87
C ALA A 93 -22.46 8.89 -2.98
N ALA A 94 -21.52 9.59 -3.63
CA ALA A 94 -21.81 10.43 -4.79
C ALA A 94 -22.31 9.59 -5.98
N MET A 95 -21.63 8.49 -6.30
CA MET A 95 -22.03 7.59 -7.40
C MET A 95 -23.38 6.91 -7.15
N LEU A 96 -23.72 6.58 -5.90
CA LEU A 96 -25.00 5.99 -5.54
C LEU A 96 -26.17 6.99 -5.56
N ARG A 97 -25.89 8.28 -5.34
CA ARG A 97 -26.92 9.34 -5.38
C ARG A 97 -27.30 9.74 -6.80
N GLU A 98 -26.37 9.63 -7.74
CA GLU A 98 -26.65 9.92 -9.15
C GLU A 98 -27.54 8.84 -9.76
N ARG A 99 -28.72 9.25 -10.20
CA ARG A 99 -29.75 8.37 -10.77
C ARG A 99 -29.67 8.30 -12.29
N ASP A 100 -29.14 9.33 -12.92
CA ASP A 100 -29.00 9.39 -14.37
C ASP A 100 -27.72 8.66 -14.80
N GLY A 101 -27.91 7.50 -15.44
CA GLY A 101 -26.80 6.69 -15.93
C GLY A 101 -25.89 7.45 -16.91
N ALA A 102 -26.43 8.37 -17.71
CA ALA A 102 -25.63 9.12 -18.68
C ALA A 102 -24.68 10.14 -18.04
N LYS A 103 -25.01 10.65 -16.84
CA LYS A 103 -24.18 11.61 -16.09
C LYS A 103 -23.11 10.94 -15.24
N LEU A 104 -23.32 9.67 -14.92
CA LEU A 104 -22.52 8.94 -13.97
C LEU A 104 -21.02 8.82 -14.36
N PRO A 105 -20.65 8.53 -15.63
CA PRO A 105 -19.24 8.47 -16.04
C PRO A 105 -18.49 9.80 -15.79
N ALA A 106 -19.10 10.91 -16.16
CA ALA A 106 -18.54 12.24 -15.96
C ALA A 106 -18.41 12.59 -14.46
N LEU A 107 -19.45 12.30 -13.68
CA LEU A 107 -19.43 12.50 -12.22
C LEU A 107 -18.31 11.70 -11.55
N LEU A 108 -18.16 10.42 -11.92
CA LEU A 108 -17.13 9.55 -11.38
C LEU A 108 -15.73 10.14 -11.61
N ALA A 109 -15.43 10.51 -12.87
CA ALA A 109 -14.13 11.04 -13.25
C ALA A 109 -13.85 12.39 -12.57
N GLN A 110 -14.85 13.28 -12.49
CA GLN A 110 -14.74 14.57 -11.81
C GLN A 110 -14.46 14.39 -10.32
N GLN A 111 -15.22 13.55 -9.62
CA GLN A 111 -15.04 13.34 -8.19
C GLN A 111 -13.68 12.71 -7.85
N LEU A 112 -13.13 11.88 -8.74
CA LEU A 112 -11.78 11.34 -8.56
C LEU A 112 -10.72 12.44 -8.63
N LYS A 113 -10.89 13.43 -9.52
CA LYS A 113 -10.02 14.61 -9.58
C LYS A 113 -10.12 15.44 -8.29
N GLU A 114 -11.33 15.70 -7.81
CA GLU A 114 -11.59 16.56 -6.65
C GLU A 114 -11.16 15.91 -5.32
N LEU A 115 -11.67 14.72 -5.02
CA LEU A 115 -11.47 14.07 -3.71
C LEU A 115 -10.05 13.55 -3.54
N PHE A 116 -9.48 12.98 -4.58
CA PHE A 116 -8.15 12.36 -4.56
C PHE A 116 -7.06 13.26 -5.15
N ALA A 117 -7.40 14.51 -5.48
CA ALA A 117 -6.50 15.49 -6.09
C ALA A 117 -5.77 14.95 -7.34
N VAL A 118 -6.42 14.09 -8.13
CA VAL A 118 -5.81 13.46 -9.32
C VAL A 118 -5.82 14.48 -10.46
N PRO A 119 -4.66 14.86 -11.03
CA PRO A 119 -4.59 15.95 -12.00
C PRO A 119 -5.42 15.70 -13.25
N GLN A 120 -5.25 14.54 -13.89
CA GLN A 120 -6.11 14.16 -15.01
C GLN A 120 -6.56 12.70 -14.91
N VAL A 121 -7.81 12.51 -15.32
CA VAL A 121 -8.54 11.24 -15.29
C VAL A 121 -9.22 11.09 -16.64
N TYR A 122 -8.98 9.96 -17.29
CA TYR A 122 -9.58 9.58 -18.56
C TYR A 122 -10.34 8.28 -18.36
N LEU A 123 -11.67 8.33 -18.52
CA LEU A 123 -12.54 7.16 -18.46
C LEU A 123 -12.85 6.68 -19.87
N ARG A 124 -12.76 5.37 -20.08
CA ARG A 124 -13.12 4.70 -21.33
C ARG A 124 -14.02 3.52 -21.02
N LEU A 125 -15.09 3.39 -21.78
CA LEU A 125 -16.13 2.38 -21.58
C LEU A 125 -16.53 1.77 -22.91
N TRP A 126 -16.83 0.48 -22.93
CA TRP A 126 -17.31 -0.21 -24.12
C TRP A 126 -18.33 -1.28 -23.75
N ASP A 127 -19.01 -1.80 -24.78
CA ASP A 127 -20.03 -2.84 -24.66
C ASP A 127 -21.14 -2.45 -23.65
N LEU A 128 -21.48 -1.15 -23.61
CA LEU A 128 -22.58 -0.59 -22.83
C LEU A 128 -23.92 -0.78 -23.55
N ALA A 129 -25.03 -0.54 -22.84
CA ALA A 129 -26.36 -0.54 -23.44
C ALA A 129 -26.45 0.52 -24.58
N PRO A 130 -27.25 0.27 -25.64
CA PRO A 130 -27.34 1.17 -26.80
C PRO A 130 -27.67 2.64 -26.46
N ALA A 131 -28.42 2.87 -25.38
CA ALA A 131 -28.77 4.20 -24.89
C ALA A 131 -27.54 5.06 -24.48
N TYR A 132 -26.39 4.44 -24.24
CA TYR A 132 -25.16 5.09 -23.81
C TYR A 132 -24.07 5.12 -24.90
N ALA A 133 -24.39 4.68 -26.12
CA ALA A 133 -23.41 4.57 -27.20
C ALA A 133 -22.78 5.92 -27.59
N ASP A 134 -23.53 7.02 -27.47
CA ASP A 134 -23.08 8.37 -27.85
C ASP A 134 -22.26 9.07 -26.75
N LEU A 135 -22.02 8.41 -25.61
CA LEU A 135 -21.20 8.99 -24.54
C LEU A 135 -19.75 9.22 -25.01
N PRO A 136 -19.12 10.35 -24.65
CA PRO A 136 -17.73 10.62 -24.99
C PRO A 136 -16.75 9.53 -24.53
N GLU A 137 -17.03 8.90 -23.39
CA GLU A 137 -16.26 7.81 -22.81
C GLU A 137 -16.29 6.54 -23.67
N VAL A 138 -17.32 6.37 -24.51
CA VAL A 138 -17.47 5.24 -25.44
C VAL A 138 -16.88 5.57 -26.81
N GLN A 139 -17.16 6.77 -27.32
CA GLN A 139 -16.72 7.21 -28.65
C GLN A 139 -15.20 7.34 -28.78
N ARG A 140 -14.49 7.59 -27.67
CA ARG A 140 -13.03 7.78 -27.64
C ARG A 140 -12.25 6.50 -27.32
N VAL A 141 -12.89 5.33 -27.35
CA VAL A 141 -12.21 4.05 -27.13
C VAL A 141 -11.46 3.62 -28.38
N VAL A 142 -10.17 3.32 -28.22
CA VAL A 142 -9.37 2.71 -29.27
C VAL A 142 -9.49 1.18 -29.18
N PRO A 143 -9.99 0.48 -30.22
CA PRO A 143 -10.28 -0.97 -30.15
C PRO A 143 -9.10 -1.83 -29.68
N GLU A 144 -7.89 -1.50 -30.12
CA GLU A 144 -6.64 -2.21 -29.79
C GLU A 144 -6.33 -2.17 -28.29
N SER A 145 -6.80 -1.13 -27.59
CA SER A 145 -6.59 -1.01 -26.15
C SER A 145 -7.38 -2.05 -25.35
N LYS A 146 -8.52 -2.54 -25.86
CA LYS A 146 -9.42 -3.44 -25.10
C LYS A 146 -8.69 -4.71 -24.67
N GLN A 147 -7.95 -5.35 -25.57
CA GLN A 147 -7.23 -6.60 -25.27
C GLN A 147 -6.08 -6.36 -24.28
N HIS A 148 -5.33 -5.27 -24.44
CA HIS A 148 -4.26 -4.91 -23.52
C HIS A 148 -4.80 -4.70 -22.10
N ILE A 149 -5.87 -3.90 -21.96
CA ILE A 149 -6.49 -3.62 -20.67
C ILE A 149 -7.08 -4.90 -20.06
N ALA A 150 -7.74 -5.74 -20.86
CA ALA A 150 -8.30 -7.00 -20.39
C ALA A 150 -7.23 -7.96 -19.84
N SER A 151 -5.99 -7.91 -20.36
CA SER A 151 -4.86 -8.72 -19.90
C SER A 151 -4.29 -8.31 -18.54
N LEU A 152 -4.56 -7.08 -18.07
CA LEU A 152 -4.06 -6.58 -16.79
C LEU A 152 -4.79 -7.24 -15.62
N ALA A 153 -4.10 -8.13 -14.91
CA ALA A 153 -4.68 -8.82 -13.75
C ALA A 153 -4.99 -7.89 -12.56
N LYS A 154 -4.22 -6.81 -12.41
CA LYS A 154 -4.35 -5.78 -11.37
C LYS A 154 -4.16 -4.40 -12.00
N PRO A 155 -4.53 -3.31 -11.29
CA PRO A 155 -4.16 -1.98 -11.72
C PRO A 155 -2.67 -1.86 -11.99
N TYR A 156 -2.32 -1.17 -13.06
CA TYR A 156 -0.94 -0.91 -13.43
C TYR A 156 -0.52 0.47 -12.92
N CYS A 157 0.72 0.60 -12.44
CA CYS A 157 1.36 1.88 -12.11
C CYS A 157 2.74 1.93 -12.75
N GLY A 158 3.16 3.09 -13.20
CA GLY A 158 4.50 3.26 -13.75
C GLY A 158 4.78 4.65 -14.29
N PRO A 159 6.02 4.90 -14.72
CA PRO A 159 6.36 6.13 -15.40
C PRO A 159 5.64 6.22 -16.75
N ARG A 160 5.45 7.44 -17.25
CA ARG A 160 4.81 7.72 -18.55
C ARG A 160 5.34 6.84 -19.69
N GLY A 161 6.65 6.62 -19.74
CA GLY A 161 7.31 5.90 -20.83
C GLY A 161 7.10 4.39 -20.83
N SER A 162 6.46 3.82 -19.80
CA SER A 162 6.26 2.37 -19.72
C SER A 162 5.13 1.83 -20.59
N ILE A 163 4.33 2.71 -21.20
CA ILE A 163 3.22 2.31 -22.06
C ILE A 163 3.36 2.98 -23.42
N GLU A 164 3.45 2.15 -24.45
CA GLU A 164 3.33 2.61 -25.83
C GLU A 164 1.89 3.04 -26.12
N GLY A 165 1.70 4.17 -26.78
CA GLY A 165 0.37 4.64 -27.15
C GLY A 165 -0.43 5.29 -26.02
N LEU A 166 0.21 5.88 -25.00
CA LEU A 166 -0.49 6.62 -23.93
C LEU A 166 -1.46 7.69 -24.48
N GLN A 167 -1.11 8.38 -25.58
CA GLN A 167 -2.02 9.34 -26.24
C GLN A 167 -3.30 8.68 -26.74
N SER A 168 -3.18 7.47 -27.31
CA SER A 168 -4.32 6.69 -27.78
C SER A 168 -5.23 6.29 -26.62
N LEU A 169 -4.66 5.86 -25.49
CA LEU A 169 -5.42 5.55 -24.27
C LEU A 169 -6.09 6.79 -23.66
N ALA A 170 -5.40 7.92 -23.63
CA ALA A 170 -5.94 9.17 -23.12
C ALA A 170 -6.95 9.82 -24.08
N GLY A 171 -6.98 9.42 -25.36
CA GLY A 171 -7.76 10.02 -26.43
C GLY A 171 -7.00 11.13 -27.19
N GLU A 172 -7.40 11.32 -28.46
CA GLU A 172 -6.87 12.41 -29.28
C GLU A 172 -7.20 13.77 -28.65
N GLY A 173 -6.21 14.68 -28.65
CA GLY A 173 -6.35 16.03 -28.07
C GLY A 173 -6.10 16.13 -26.57
N SER A 174 -5.82 15.02 -25.88
CA SER A 174 -5.47 15.02 -24.46
C SER A 174 -4.08 15.62 -24.22
N ASP A 175 -3.97 16.54 -23.26
CA ASP A 175 -2.70 17.12 -22.86
C ASP A 175 -1.93 16.17 -21.95
N LEU A 176 -0.81 15.66 -22.45
CA LEU A 176 0.07 14.73 -21.76
C LEU A 176 1.51 15.25 -21.65
N ALA A 177 1.74 16.55 -21.94
CA ALA A 177 3.08 17.11 -22.02
C ALA A 177 3.85 16.99 -20.70
N GLU A 178 3.18 17.31 -19.60
CA GLU A 178 3.76 17.32 -18.26
C GLU A 178 3.68 15.98 -17.53
N VAL A 179 3.01 14.97 -18.11
CA VAL A 179 2.79 13.68 -17.43
C VAL A 179 4.10 12.96 -17.19
N GLN A 180 4.34 12.55 -15.93
CA GLN A 180 5.54 11.80 -15.54
C GLN A 180 5.21 10.41 -14.99
N SER A 181 4.04 10.23 -14.36
CA SER A 181 3.56 8.93 -13.88
C SER A 181 2.11 8.68 -14.26
N ILE A 182 1.75 7.41 -14.38
CA ILE A 182 0.43 6.95 -14.82
C ILE A 182 -0.05 5.76 -13.99
N ALA A 183 -1.37 5.63 -13.87
CA ALA A 183 -2.02 4.44 -13.38
C ALA A 183 -3.19 4.01 -14.27
N ILE A 184 -3.33 2.72 -14.53
CA ILE A 184 -4.43 2.15 -15.31
C ILE A 184 -5.23 1.19 -14.44
N LEU A 185 -6.53 1.43 -14.33
CA LEU A 185 -7.46 0.65 -13.52
C LEU A 185 -8.50 0.02 -14.45
N PRO A 186 -8.41 -1.29 -14.76
CA PRO A 186 -9.42 -1.99 -15.54
C PRO A 186 -10.77 -2.01 -14.83
N LEU A 187 -11.85 -1.76 -15.56
CA LEU A 187 -13.22 -1.87 -15.05
C LEU A 187 -13.84 -3.20 -15.46
N ARG A 188 -14.26 -3.99 -14.46
CA ARG A 188 -14.63 -5.40 -14.63
C ARG A 188 -15.96 -5.74 -13.98
N ALA A 189 -16.72 -6.62 -14.61
CA ALA A 189 -17.96 -7.15 -14.07
C ALA A 189 -17.93 -8.68 -14.05
N GLY A 190 -18.49 -9.31 -13.02
CA GLY A 190 -18.50 -10.77 -12.85
C GLY A 190 -17.95 -11.25 -11.50
N ALA A 191 -18.33 -12.47 -11.14
CA ALA A 191 -18.13 -13.06 -9.81
C ALA A 191 -16.69 -13.53 -9.51
N ALA A 192 -15.98 -14.01 -10.54
CA ALA A 192 -14.69 -14.69 -10.39
C ALA A 192 -13.71 -14.23 -11.46
N GLN A 193 -12.42 -14.17 -11.13
CA GLN A 193 -11.34 -13.67 -12.01
C GLN A 193 -11.38 -14.29 -13.43
N ALA A 194 -11.74 -15.58 -13.54
CA ALA A 194 -11.81 -16.32 -14.80
C ALA A 194 -13.07 -16.02 -15.65
N GLN A 195 -14.08 -15.39 -15.07
CA GLN A 195 -15.38 -15.11 -15.68
C GLN A 195 -15.71 -13.61 -15.67
N GLN A 196 -14.71 -12.77 -15.46
CA GLN A 196 -14.87 -11.33 -15.49
C GLN A 196 -14.80 -10.81 -16.92
N ILE A 197 -15.78 -10.00 -17.29
CA ILE A 197 -15.71 -9.18 -18.50
C ILE A 197 -15.05 -7.86 -18.15
N THR A 198 -14.17 -7.38 -19.04
CA THR A 198 -13.63 -6.02 -18.95
C THR A 198 -14.43 -5.15 -19.89
N PHE A 199 -15.03 -4.09 -19.37
CA PHE A 199 -15.92 -3.20 -20.13
C PHE A 199 -15.45 -1.74 -20.06
N GLY A 200 -14.29 -1.48 -19.46
CA GLY A 200 -13.75 -0.13 -19.36
C GLY A 200 -12.37 -0.06 -18.73
N TYR A 201 -11.84 1.15 -18.63
CA TYR A 201 -10.73 1.50 -17.75
C TYR A 201 -10.77 2.95 -17.31
N LEU A 202 -10.10 3.24 -16.19
CA LEU A 202 -9.66 4.56 -15.81
C LEU A 202 -8.15 4.67 -16.05
N LEU A 203 -7.75 5.72 -16.75
CA LEU A 203 -6.36 6.15 -16.87
C LEU A 203 -6.18 7.41 -16.00
N LEU A 204 -5.34 7.30 -14.98
CA LEU A 204 -4.94 8.38 -14.10
C LEU A 204 -3.55 8.86 -14.53
N THR A 205 -3.35 10.17 -14.59
CA THR A 205 -2.05 10.74 -14.95
C THR A 205 -1.66 11.85 -13.98
N SER A 206 -0.37 11.97 -13.73
CA SER A 206 0.20 12.96 -12.82
C SER A 206 1.48 13.56 -13.39
N PRO A 207 1.75 14.86 -13.17
CA PRO A 207 3.04 15.47 -13.49
C PRO A 207 4.14 15.07 -12.49
N GLU A 208 3.78 14.44 -11.38
CA GLU A 208 4.72 13.96 -10.37
C GLU A 208 5.15 12.52 -10.66
N SER A 209 6.45 12.28 -10.86
CA SER A 209 7.00 10.94 -11.13
C SER A 209 6.81 9.95 -9.98
N HIS A 210 6.74 10.43 -8.73
CA HIS A 210 6.67 9.61 -7.53
C HIS A 210 5.24 9.25 -7.10
N ARG A 211 4.22 9.72 -7.82
CA ARG A 211 2.82 9.53 -7.41
C ARG A 211 2.26 8.15 -7.74
N PHE A 212 2.56 7.63 -8.94
CA PHE A 212 2.15 6.30 -9.38
C PHE A 212 3.38 5.45 -9.67
N THR A 213 4.06 5.00 -8.60
CA THR A 213 5.26 4.16 -8.71
C THR A 213 4.90 2.68 -8.73
N GLN A 214 5.82 1.84 -9.23
CA GLN A 214 5.66 0.39 -9.21
C GLN A 214 5.73 -0.19 -7.79
N ASP A 215 6.45 0.49 -6.88
CA ASP A 215 6.55 0.12 -5.46
C ASP A 215 5.30 0.52 -4.66
N MET A 216 4.42 1.35 -5.23
CA MET A 216 3.16 1.72 -4.62
C MET A 216 2.26 0.47 -4.53
N GLY A 217 1.87 0.09 -3.32
CA GLY A 217 0.86 -0.94 -3.12
C GLY A 217 -0.41 -0.60 -3.91
N THR A 218 -0.78 -1.45 -4.87
CA THR A 218 -1.93 -1.20 -5.77
C THR A 218 -3.28 -1.47 -5.10
N ASP A 219 -3.32 -1.75 -3.80
CA ASP A 219 -4.52 -2.19 -3.09
C ASP A 219 -5.60 -1.11 -3.09
N LEU A 220 -5.21 0.15 -2.84
CA LEU A 220 -6.15 1.26 -2.94
C LEU A 220 -6.71 1.39 -4.35
N LEU A 221 -5.86 1.36 -5.37
CA LEU A 221 -6.30 1.46 -6.76
C LEU A 221 -7.19 0.29 -7.16
N THR A 222 -6.94 -0.90 -6.59
CA THR A 222 -7.76 -2.09 -6.82
C THR A 222 -9.16 -1.87 -6.26
N ARG A 223 -9.26 -1.38 -5.01
CA ARG A 223 -10.55 -1.02 -4.39
C ARG A 223 -11.27 0.09 -5.16
N LEU A 224 -10.54 1.10 -5.64
CA LEU A 224 -11.14 2.16 -6.46
C LEU A 224 -11.66 1.62 -7.79
N ALA A 225 -10.92 0.71 -8.45
CA ALA A 225 -11.34 0.05 -9.67
C ALA A 225 -12.60 -0.80 -9.44
N GLU A 226 -12.67 -1.54 -8.32
CA GLU A 226 -13.84 -2.34 -7.93
C GLU A 226 -15.08 -1.45 -7.72
N LEU A 227 -14.94 -0.35 -6.97
CA LEU A 227 -16.04 0.60 -6.73
C LEU A 227 -16.51 1.27 -8.03
N ALA A 228 -15.59 1.73 -8.86
CA ALA A 228 -15.89 2.29 -10.18
C ALA A 228 -16.62 1.27 -11.06
N SER A 229 -16.11 0.02 -11.07
CA SER A 229 -16.71 -1.06 -11.84
C SER A 229 -18.14 -1.33 -11.40
N ALA A 230 -18.36 -1.52 -10.10
CA ALA A 230 -19.69 -1.76 -9.53
C ALA A 230 -20.65 -0.60 -9.84
N ALA A 231 -20.18 0.65 -9.75
CA ALA A 231 -20.98 1.80 -10.10
C ALA A 231 -21.38 1.81 -11.59
N MET A 232 -20.44 1.52 -12.50
CA MET A 232 -20.69 1.56 -13.94
C MET A 232 -21.46 0.34 -14.48
N GLN A 233 -21.55 -0.77 -13.74
CA GLN A 233 -22.28 -1.96 -14.18
C GLN A 233 -23.75 -1.68 -14.55
N ARG A 234 -24.37 -0.63 -13.97
CA ARG A 234 -25.73 -0.18 -14.32
C ARG A 234 -25.88 0.34 -15.76
N LEU A 235 -24.77 0.57 -16.46
CA LEU A 235 -24.73 1.03 -17.85
C LEU A 235 -24.60 -0.13 -18.85
N LEU A 236 -24.38 -1.35 -18.35
CA LEU A 236 -24.29 -2.54 -19.18
C LEU A 236 -25.67 -2.92 -19.74
N PRO A 237 -25.72 -3.65 -20.87
CA PRO A 237 -26.96 -4.23 -21.37
C PRO A 237 -27.62 -5.17 -20.35
N ASP A 238 -28.96 -5.20 -20.31
CA ASP A 238 -29.72 -6.04 -19.37
C ASP A 238 -29.38 -7.53 -19.50
N GLU A 239 -29.12 -8.00 -20.72
CA GLU A 239 -28.68 -9.37 -21.01
C GLU A 239 -27.33 -9.70 -20.35
N THR A 240 -26.39 -8.75 -20.38
CA THR A 240 -25.07 -8.87 -19.75
C THR A 240 -25.22 -8.90 -18.23
N ILE A 241 -26.05 -8.02 -17.66
CA ILE A 241 -26.33 -8.00 -16.22
C ILE A 241 -26.98 -9.31 -15.78
N GLY A 242 -27.96 -9.82 -16.53
CA GLY A 242 -28.62 -11.09 -16.26
C GLY A 242 -27.64 -12.26 -16.29
N TRP A 243 -26.72 -12.27 -17.25
CA TRP A 243 -25.64 -13.26 -17.32
C TRP A 243 -24.69 -13.18 -16.11
N ILE A 244 -24.25 -11.98 -15.72
CA ILE A 244 -23.39 -11.76 -14.53
C ILE A 244 -24.07 -12.30 -13.26
N GLN A 245 -25.33 -11.92 -13.02
CA GLN A 245 -26.10 -12.36 -11.86
C GLN A 245 -26.34 -13.88 -11.85
N HIS A 246 -26.45 -14.50 -13.02
CA HIS A 246 -26.52 -15.96 -13.12
C HIS A 246 -25.19 -16.61 -12.72
N GLN A 247 -24.06 -16.12 -13.22
CA GLN A 247 -22.72 -16.63 -12.84
C GLN A 247 -22.45 -16.46 -11.34
N GLU A 248 -22.78 -15.29 -10.77
CA GLU A 248 -22.64 -15.05 -9.33
C GLU A 248 -23.44 -16.04 -8.48
N ARG A 249 -24.66 -16.38 -8.90
CA ARG A 249 -25.48 -17.39 -8.22
C ARG A 249 -24.84 -18.77 -8.27
N LEU A 250 -24.31 -19.17 -9.42
CA LEU A 250 -23.61 -20.46 -9.57
C LEU A 250 -22.34 -20.52 -8.71
N ALA A 251 -21.55 -19.46 -8.70
CA ALA A 251 -20.34 -19.37 -7.88
C ALA A 251 -20.65 -19.47 -6.38
N ARG A 252 -21.70 -18.78 -5.90
CA ARG A 252 -22.14 -18.87 -4.49
C ARG A 252 -22.60 -20.28 -4.13
N GLN A 253 -23.30 -20.98 -5.03
CA GLN A 253 -23.73 -22.36 -4.81
C GLN A 253 -22.55 -23.34 -4.73
N GLN A 254 -21.55 -23.19 -5.61
CA GLN A 254 -20.34 -24.02 -5.59
C GLN A 254 -19.50 -23.78 -4.33
N SER A 255 -19.35 -22.52 -3.91
CA SER A 255 -18.64 -22.18 -2.66
C SER A 255 -19.37 -22.70 -1.42
N GLY A 256 -20.71 -22.59 -1.38
CA GLY A 256 -21.51 -23.10 -0.27
C GLY A 256 -21.58 -24.62 -0.19
N GLN A 257 -21.41 -25.34 -1.30
CA GLN A 257 -21.29 -26.81 -1.31
C GLN A 257 -19.91 -27.31 -0.87
N ALA A 258 -18.86 -26.49 -0.97
CA ALA A 258 -17.50 -26.84 -0.55
C ALA A 258 -17.28 -26.70 0.97
N GLU A 259 -18.16 -26.03 1.71
CA GLU A 259 -18.04 -25.76 3.15
C GLU A 259 -18.76 -26.77 4.07
N LEU A 260 -19.46 -27.78 3.52
CA LEU A 260 -20.02 -28.86 4.35
C LEU A 260 -18.94 -29.93 4.63
N PRO A 261 -18.48 -30.11 5.89
CA PRO A 261 -17.64 -31.24 6.24
C PRO A 261 -18.47 -32.51 6.08
N LEU A 262 -17.95 -33.50 5.36
CA LEU A 262 -18.44 -34.87 5.44
C LEU A 262 -18.25 -35.33 6.90
N GLU A 263 -19.36 -35.63 7.58
CA GLU A 263 -19.38 -36.30 8.89
C GLU A 263 -18.62 -37.63 8.86
#